data_AF-A0A644YKJ2-F1
#
_entry.id   AF-A0A644YKJ2-F1
#
_cell.length_a   1.000
_cell.length_b   1.000
_cell.length_c   1.000
_cell.angle_alpha   90.00
_cell.angle_beta   90.00
_cell.angle_gamma   90.00
#
_symmetry.space_group_name_H-M   'P 1'
#
loop_
_entity.id
_entity.type
_entity.pdbx_description
1 polymer ?
#
loop_
_entity_poly.entity_id
_entity_poly.type
_entity_poly.pdbx_seq_one_letter_code
_entity_poly.pdbx_strand_id
1 'polypeptide(L)' 'MSAPMLEWLKAEYPLHSSNRLDMGKSCIRFKQPGQIPLTLIAALAKKMTPEEYVGVYEGVVTKFNLNEHLTRSIIPS' A
#
# COMPACT_ATOMS: atom_id res chain seq x y z
N MET A 1 0.98 -0.25 -1.08
CA MET A 1 -0.02 0.66 -1.70
C MET A 1 0.61 1.29 -2.92
N SER A 2 -0.05 1.26 -4.07
CA SER A 2 0.42 1.97 -5.27
C SER A 2 0.35 3.48 -5.05
N ALA A 3 1.23 4.24 -5.69
CA ALA A 3 1.24 5.71 -5.63
C ALA A 3 -0.14 6.35 -5.89
N PRO A 4 -0.90 5.98 -6.94
CA PRO A 4 -2.21 6.59 -7.19
C PRO A 4 -3.25 6.30 -6.10
N MET A 5 -3.18 5.12 -5.46
CA MET A 5 -4.10 4.74 -4.39
C MET A 5 -3.84 5.51 -3.09
N LEU A 6 -2.56 5.81 -2.83
CA LEU A 6 -2.17 6.64 -1.70
C LEU A 6 -2.63 8.09 -1.85
N GLU A 7 -2.48 8.67 -3.04
CA GLU A 7 -2.91 10.06 -3.29
C GLU A 7 -4.43 10.20 -3.19
N TRP A 8 -5.19 9.24 -3.72
CA TRP A 8 -6.64 9.22 -3.52
C TRP A 8 -6.99 9.12 -2.03
N LEU A 9 -6.35 8.21 -1.28
CA LEU A 9 -6.64 8.06 0.15
C LEU A 9 -6.36 9.36 0.91
N LYS A 10 -5.26 10.07 0.61
CA LYS A 10 -4.94 11.37 1.24
C LYS A 10 -5.99 12.44 0.96
N ALA A 11 -6.53 12.48 -0.27
CA ALA A 11 -7.56 13.44 -0.65
C ALA A 11 -8.91 13.12 0.01
N GLU A 12 -9.25 11.83 0.10
CA GLU A 12 -10.54 11.37 0.62
C GLU A 12 -10.59 11.36 2.17
N TYR A 13 -9.48 11.03 2.85
CA TYR A 13 -9.43 10.90 4.31
C TYR A 13 -10.00 12.09 5.10
N PRO A 14 -9.68 13.38 4.81
CA PRO A 14 -10.22 14.52 5.56
C PRO A 14 -11.74 14.72 5.42
N LEU A 15 -12.38 14.10 4.42
CA LEU A 15 -13.83 14.15 4.25
C LEU A 15 -14.58 13.18 5.18
N HIS A 16 -13.91 12.11 5.61
CA HIS A 16 -14.50 11.04 6.44
C HIS A 16 -13.95 10.99 7.86
N SER A 17 -12.88 11.74 8.16
CA SER A 17 -12.27 11.80 9.48
C SER A 17 -11.78 13.20 9.81
N SER A 18 -12.04 13.65 11.03
CA SER A 18 -11.49 14.88 11.61
C SER A 18 -10.03 14.72 12.05
N ASN A 19 -9.53 13.49 12.14
CA ASN A 19 -8.18 13.20 12.58
C ASN A 19 -7.19 13.26 11.40
N ARG A 20 -5.94 13.56 11.71
CA ARG A 20 -4.86 13.48 10.72
C ARG A 20 -4.59 12.02 10.34
N LEU A 21 -4.44 11.77 9.04
CA LEU A 21 -3.97 10.48 8.53
C LEU A 21 -2.55 10.19 9.04
N ASP A 22 -2.42 9.18 9.90
CA ASP A 22 -1.15 8.68 10.43
C ASP A 22 -0.78 7.37 9.73
N MET A 23 0.25 7.41 8.88
CA MET A 23 0.68 6.29 8.06
C MET A 23 2.17 5.98 8.19
N GLY A 24 2.50 4.69 8.23
CA GLY A 24 3.84 4.14 8.05
C GLY A 24 4.10 3.68 6.61
N LYS A 25 5.15 2.87 6.41
CA LYS A 25 5.53 2.36 5.07
C LYS A 25 4.43 1.52 4.40
N SER A 26 3.60 0.84 5.19
CA SER A 26 2.55 -0.06 4.71
C SER A 26 1.26 -0.05 5.54
N CYS A 27 1.20 0.70 6.64
CA CYS A 27 0.10 0.62 7.60
C CYS A 27 -0.50 2.00 7.90
N ILE A 28 -1.80 2.03 8.17
CA ILE A 28 -2.52 3.17 8.75
C ILE A 28 -2.66 2.90 10.24
N ARG A 29 -2.33 3.88 11.08
CA ARG A 29 -2.41 3.79 12.54
C ARG A 29 -3.61 4.58 13.04
N PHE A 30 -4.55 3.88 13.68
CA PHE A 30 -5.71 4.52 14.32
C PHE A 30 -5.43 4.67 15.83
N LYS A 31 -5.53 5.90 16.34
CA LYS A 31 -5.34 6.18 17.78
C LYS A 31 -6.64 6.03 18.58
N GLN A 32 -7.78 6.30 17.95
CA GLN A 32 -9.10 6.26 18.57
C GLN A 32 -9.96 5.22 17.83
N PRO A 33 -10.26 4.06 18.43
CA PRO A 33 -11.01 2.99 17.77
C PRO A 33 -12.44 3.41 17.36
N GLY A 34 -13.06 4.29 18.14
CA GLY A 34 -14.44 4.76 17.88
C GLY A 34 -14.56 5.76 16.71
N GLN A 35 -13.46 6.26 16.16
CA GLN A 35 -13.45 7.23 15.05
C GLN A 35 -12.86 6.65 13.76
N ILE A 36 -12.77 5.33 13.65
CA ILE A 36 -12.28 4.68 12.44
C ILE A 36 -13.33 4.89 11.33
N PRO A 37 -12.97 5.51 10.18
CA PRO A 37 -13.91 5.74 9.09
C PRO A 37 -14.13 4.44 8.31
N LEU A 38 -14.96 3.53 8.84
CA LEU A 38 -15.21 2.20 8.25
C LEU A 38 -15.71 2.28 6.81
N THR A 39 -16.54 3.28 6.48
CA THR A 39 -17.05 3.52 5.12
C THR A 39 -15.91 3.79 4.13
N LEU A 40 -14.93 4.60 4.53
CA LEU A 40 -13.75 4.89 3.71
C LEU A 40 -12.88 3.65 3.51
N ILE A 41 -12.68 2.86 4.56
CA ILE A 41 -11.91 1.61 4.49
C ILE A 41 -12.61 0.59 3.59
N ALA A 42 -13.94 0.49 3.65
CA ALA A 42 -14.71 -0.35 2.75
C ALA A 42 -14.58 0.10 1.28
N ALA A 43 -14.57 1.41 1.02
CA ALA A 43 -14.33 1.94 -0.32
C ALA A 43 -12.90 1.66 -0.81
N LEU A 44 -11.90 1.80 0.07
CA LEU A 44 -10.51 1.48 -0.23
C LEU A 44 -10.33 -0.01 -0.57
N ALA A 45 -10.94 -0.91 0.21
CA ALA A 45 -10.86 -2.35 -0.02
C ALA A 45 -11.46 -2.78 -1.36
N LYS A 46 -12.46 -2.04 -1.88
CA LYS A 46 -13.07 -2.29 -3.19
C LYS A 46 -12.25 -1.79 -4.38
N LYS A 47 -11.20 -0.99 -4.16
CA LYS A 47 -10.38 -0.42 -5.24
C LYS A 47 -9.34 -1.39 -5.82
N MET A 48 -9.18 -2.56 -5.23
CA MET A 48 -8.26 -3.58 -5.72
C MET A 48 -8.95 -4.93 -5.63
N THR A 49 -8.89 -5.69 -6.72
CA THR A 49 -9.35 -7.07 -6.74
C THR A 49 -8.29 -8.01 -6.16
N PRO A 50 -8.68 -9.19 -5.63
CA PRO A 50 -7.73 -10.20 -5.21
C PRO A 50 -6.75 -10.60 -6.32
N GLU A 51 -7.22 -10.69 -7.57
CA GLU A 51 -6.41 -11.08 -8.73
C GLU A 51 -5.34 -10.02 -9.05
N GLU A 52 -5.70 -8.74 -9.02
CA GLU A 52 -4.74 -7.63 -9.16
C GLU A 52 -3.72 -7.63 -8.02
N TYR A 53 -4.15 -7.92 -6.78
CA TYR A 53 -3.25 -8.01 -5.64
C TYR A 53 -2.22 -9.14 -5.83
N VAL A 54 -2.65 -10.32 -6.27
CA VAL A 54 -1.78 -11.46 -6.60
C VAL A 54 -0.79 -11.07 -7.69
N GLY A 55 -1.25 -10.46 -8.78
CA GLY A 55 -0.37 -10.04 -9.89
C GLY A 55 0.69 -9.02 -9.47
N VAL A 56 0.35 -8.07 -8.58
CA VAL A 56 1.33 -7.14 -8.00
C VAL A 56 2.35 -7.88 -7.14
N TYR A 57 1.90 -8.82 -6.30
CA TYR A 57 2.78 -9.58 -5.42
C TYR A 57 3.75 -10.46 -6.21
N GLU A 58 3.26 -11.22 -7.18
CA GLU A 58 4.08 -12.04 -8.08
C GLU A 58 5.06 -11.19 -8.89
N GLY A 59 4.62 -10.05 -9.44
CA GLY A 59 5.50 -9.13 -10.16
C GLY A 59 6.62 -8.53 -9.30
N VAL A 60 6.39 -8.31 -8.00
CA VAL A 60 7.43 -7.89 -7.05
C VAL A 60 8.39 -9.05 -6.77
N VAL A 61 7.89 -10.26 -6.51
CA VAL A 61 8.71 -11.45 -6.24
C VAL A 61 9.59 -11.83 -7.44
N THR A 62 9.06 -11.79 -8.66
CA THR A 62 9.83 -12.04 -9.89
C THR A 62 10.95 -11.01 -10.08
N LYS A 63 10.71 -9.73 -9.76
CA LYS A 63 11.73 -8.68 -9.81
C LYS A 63 12.82 -8.85 -8.75
N PHE A 64 12.46 -9.35 -7.56
CA PHE A 64 13.45 -9.71 -6.54
C PHE A 64 14.38 -10.82 -7.04
N ASN A 65 13.83 -11.86 -7.66
CA ASN A 65 14.61 -12.99 -8.19
C ASN A 65 15.51 -12.59 -9.38
N LEU A 66 15.12 -11.60 -10.18
CA LEU A 66 15.97 -11.04 -11.24
C LEU A 66 17.11 -10.17 -10.69
N ASN A 67 16.87 -9.46 -9.58
CA ASN A 67 17.91 -8.64 -8.93
C ASN A 67 18.97 -9.48 -8.21
N GLU A 68 18.66 -10.71 -7.80
CA GLU A 68 19.67 -11.63 -7.26
C GLU A 68 20.66 -12.13 -8.33
N HIS A 69 20.20 -12.27 -9.59
CA HIS A 69 21.07 -12.67 -10.69
C HIS A 69 21.98 -11.53 -11.21
N LEU A 70 21.52 -10.28 -11.15
CA LEU A 70 22.29 -9.11 -11.60
C LEU A 70 23.30 -8.61 -10.54
N THR A 71 23.05 -8.85 -9.25
CA THR A 71 23.96 -8.45 -8.16
C THR A 71 25.14 -9.40 -7.98
N ARG A 72 25.08 -10.64 -8.48
CA ARG A 72 26.21 -11.58 -8.50
C ARG A 72 27.29 -11.27 -9.54
N SER A 73 27.03 -10.37 -10.50
CA SER A 73 28.00 -10.01 -11.56
C SER A 73 28.75 -8.70 -11.30
N ILE A 74 28.51 -8.02 -10.17
CA ILE A 74 29.19 -6.76 -9.81
C ILE A 74 29.70 -6.83 -8.37
N ILE A 75 30.50 -7.85 -8.06
CA ILE A 75 31.43 -7.84 -6.94
C ILE A 75 32.74 -8.41 -7.47
N PRO A 76 33.70 -7.58 -7.93
CA PRO A 76 35.05 -8.06 -8.17
C PRO A 76 35.66 -8.45 -6.82
N SER A 77 36.21 -9.66 -6.78
CA SER A 77 36.92 -10.27 -5.66
C SER A 77 37.98 -9.38 -5.01
#